data_AF-A0AAJ2EWI9-F1
#
_entry.id   AF-A0AAJ2EWI9-F1
#
_cell.length_a   1.000
_cell.length_b   1.000
_cell.length_c   1.000
_cell.angle_alpha   90.00
_cell.angle_beta   90.00
_cell.angle_gamma   90.00
#
_symmetry.space_group_name_H-M   'P 1'
#
loop_
_entity.id
_entity.type
_entity.pdbx_description
1 polymer ?
#
loop_
_entity_poly.entity_id
_entity_poly.type
_entity_poly.pdbx_seq_one_letter_code
_entity_poly.pdbx_strand_id
1 'polypeptide(L)'
;MSQIAEQIVEDAMQRIEANEQQHAADPVRNFSLTLTDPAEIRVGAEIYFLFEQRLKGFYPDARVVVRGHAAEGYNITAQVERRRSA
;
A
#
# COMPACT_ATOMS: atom_id res chain seq x y z
N MET A 1 11.83 -9.79 10.59
CA MET A 1 11.18 -9.02 9.53
C MET A 1 11.86 -9.41 8.23
N SER A 2 11.12 -9.69 7.17
CA SER A 2 11.66 -10.15 5.88
C SER A 2 12.23 -9.00 5.06
N GLN A 3 13.49 -9.12 4.65
CA GLN A 3 14.16 -8.14 3.79
C GLN A 3 13.43 -7.95 2.45
N ILE A 4 12.86 -9.04 1.89
CA ILE A 4 12.06 -8.97 0.65
C ILE A 4 10.79 -8.14 0.88
N ALA A 5 10.14 -8.32 2.03
CA ALA A 5 8.91 -7.59 2.34
C ALA A 5 9.18 -6.09 2.53
N GLU A 6 10.25 -5.75 3.24
CA GLU A 6 10.68 -4.36 3.43
C GLU A 6 10.97 -3.67 2.10
N GLN A 7 11.74 -4.33 1.22
CA GLN A 7 12.13 -3.75 -0.07
C GLN A 7 10.92 -3.53 -0.99
N ILE A 8 9.99 -4.49 -1.06
CA ILE A 8 8.78 -4.33 -1.88
C ILE A 8 7.91 -3.17 -1.37
N VAL A 9 7.77 -3.04 -0.05
CA VAL A 9 6.99 -1.94 0.53
C VAL A 9 7.70 -0.61 0.36
N GLU A 10 9.02 -0.56 0.48
CA GLU A 10 9.80 0.66 0.23
C GLU A 10 9.64 1.14 -1.22
N ASP A 11 9.83 0.24 -2.20
CA ASP A 11 9.64 0.54 -3.62
C ASP A 11 8.21 1.02 -3.92
N ALA A 12 7.21 0.37 -3.31
CA ALA A 12 5.82 0.78 -3.43
C ALA A 12 5.58 2.20 -2.88
N MET A 13 6.09 2.49 -1.68
CA MET A 13 5.93 3.79 -1.04
C MET A 13 6.65 4.89 -1.81
N GLN A 14 7.86 4.66 -2.32
CA GLN A 14 8.57 5.63 -3.15
C GLN A 14 7.77 6.03 -4.40
N ARG A 15 7.12 5.06 -5.06
CA ARG A 15 6.24 5.34 -6.22
C ARG A 15 5.01 6.13 -5.82
N ILE A 16 4.42 5.85 -4.65
CA ILE A 16 3.28 6.60 -4.13
C ILE A 16 3.69 8.04 -3.84
N GLU A 17 4.78 8.23 -3.08
CA GLU A 17 5.33 9.54 -2.73
C GLU A 17 5.65 10.41 -3.95
N ALA A 18 6.24 9.81 -5.00
CA ALA A 18 6.53 10.51 -6.25
C ALA A 18 5.27 10.97 -6.99
N ASN A 19 4.22 10.14 -7.01
CA ASN A 19 2.95 10.47 -7.68
C ASN A 19 2.07 11.41 -6.85
N GLU A 20 2.31 11.52 -5.55
CA GLU A 20 1.48 12.31 -4.65
C GLU A 20 1.50 13.81 -4.92
N GLN A 21 2.61 14.34 -5.40
CA GLN A 21 2.72 15.76 -5.75
C GLN A 21 1.74 16.16 -6.86
N GLN A 22 1.40 15.24 -7.77
CA GLN A 22 0.51 15.50 -8.90
C GLN A 22 -0.98 15.31 -8.55
N HIS A 23 -1.26 14.52 -7.52
CA HIS A 23 -2.61 14.05 -7.18
C HIS A 23 -3.05 14.50 -5.77
N ALA A 24 -2.45 15.58 -5.27
CA ALA A 24 -2.71 16.08 -3.92
C ALA A 24 -4.17 16.55 -3.70
N ALA A 25 -4.85 16.94 -4.78
CA ALA A 25 -6.24 17.38 -4.74
C ALA A 25 -7.26 16.22 -4.78
N ASP A 26 -6.82 14.99 -5.09
CA ASP A 26 -7.73 13.86 -5.24
C ASP A 26 -8.23 13.40 -3.86
N PRO A 27 -9.56 13.38 -3.63
CA PRO A 27 -10.13 13.05 -2.33
C PRO A 27 -10.01 11.56 -1.98
N VAL A 28 -9.85 10.71 -3.00
CA VAL A 28 -9.72 9.26 -2.86
C VAL A 28 -8.54 8.78 -3.70
N ARG A 29 -7.67 7.96 -3.10
CA ARG A 29 -6.53 7.34 -3.76
C ARG A 29 -6.62 5.84 -3.63
N ASN A 30 -6.36 5.14 -4.72
CA ASN A 30 -6.37 3.68 -4.77
C ASN A 30 -4.99 3.19 -5.19
N PHE A 31 -4.49 2.17 -4.50
CA PHE A 31 -3.21 1.54 -4.75
C PHE A 31 -3.38 0.02 -4.79
N SER A 32 -2.51 -0.65 -5.55
CA SER A 32 -2.51 -2.10 -5.65
C SER A 32 -1.08 -2.63 -5.77
N LEU A 33 -0.81 -3.72 -5.07
CA LEU A 33 0.39 -4.55 -5.19
C LEU A 33 -0.04 -5.96 -5.53
N THR A 34 0.52 -6.52 -6.59
CA THR A 34 0.25 -7.90 -7.02
C THR A 34 1.54 -8.69 -6.92
N LEU A 35 1.56 -9.66 -6.00
CA LEU A 35 2.69 -10.54 -5.77
C LEU A 35 2.47 -11.83 -6.55
N THR A 36 3.34 -12.11 -7.50
CA THR A 36 3.27 -13.29 -8.38
C THR A 36 4.44 -14.23 -8.17
N ASP A 37 5.56 -13.75 -7.62
CA ASP A 37 6.69 -14.60 -7.29
C ASP A 37 6.39 -15.45 -6.04
N PRO A 38 6.66 -16.77 -6.04
CA PRO A 38 6.43 -17.63 -4.89
C PRO A 38 7.12 -17.17 -3.59
N ALA A 39 8.29 -16.55 -3.67
CA ALA A 39 9.01 -16.01 -2.52
C ALA A 39 8.28 -14.79 -1.93
N GLU A 40 7.72 -13.92 -2.78
CA GLU A 40 6.92 -12.76 -2.38
C GLU A 40 5.59 -13.20 -1.75
N ILE A 41 4.91 -14.17 -2.38
CA ILE A 41 3.64 -14.71 -1.89
C ILE A 41 3.81 -15.28 -0.47
N ARG A 42 4.92 -15.98 -0.17
CA ARG A 42 5.20 -16.51 1.17
C ARG A 42 5.28 -15.42 2.24
N VAL A 43 5.72 -14.22 1.88
CA VAL A 43 5.83 -13.06 2.78
C VAL A 43 4.70 -12.05 2.57
N GLY A 44 3.65 -12.41 1.80
CA GLY A 44 2.58 -11.49 1.43
C GLY A 44 1.80 -10.92 2.61
N ALA A 45 1.62 -11.69 3.68
CA ALA A 45 0.99 -11.21 4.92
C ALA A 45 1.85 -10.13 5.63
N GLU A 46 3.17 -10.26 5.55
CA GLU A 46 4.10 -9.26 6.11
C GLU A 46 4.12 -7.99 5.25
N ILE A 47 4.15 -8.15 3.92
CA ILE A 47 4.02 -7.03 2.97
C ILE A 47 2.70 -6.29 3.21
N TYR A 48 1.58 -7.01 3.39
CA TYR A 48 0.28 -6.43 3.71
C TYR A 48 0.36 -5.54 4.97
N PHE A 49 0.92 -6.08 6.06
CA PHE A 49 0.99 -5.38 7.32
C PHE A 49 1.90 -4.15 7.23
N LEU A 50 3.10 -4.30 6.67
CA LEU A 50 4.05 -3.20 6.49
C LEU A 50 3.48 -2.11 5.58
N PHE A 51 2.84 -2.49 4.48
CA PHE A 51 2.22 -1.54 3.56
C PHE A 51 1.09 -0.76 4.23
N GLU A 52 0.23 -1.42 5.01
CA GLU A 52 -0.81 -0.74 5.79
C GLU A 52 -0.21 0.25 6.79
N GLN A 53 0.81 -0.14 7.55
CA GLN A 53 1.47 0.74 8.52
C GLN A 53 2.11 1.96 7.84
N ARG A 54 2.81 1.75 6.73
CA ARG A 54 3.47 2.84 5.98
C ARG A 54 2.46 3.82 5.39
N LEU A 55 1.35 3.33 4.84
CA LEU A 55 0.26 4.18 4.34
C LEU A 55 -0.41 4.99 5.46
N LYS A 56 -0.70 4.37 6.61
CA LYS A 56 -1.28 5.08 7.76
C LYS A 56 -0.35 6.16 8.30
N GLY A 57 0.96 5.91 8.32
CA GLY A 57 1.96 6.91 8.70
C GLY A 57 2.10 8.05 7.68
N PHE A 58 1.98 7.73 6.39
CA PHE A 58 2.09 8.71 5.31
C PHE A 58 0.83 9.57 5.15
N TYR A 59 -0.36 9.04 5.45
CA TYR A 59 -1.63 9.78 5.45
C TYR A 59 -2.29 9.82 6.85
N PRO A 60 -1.74 10.58 7.80
CA PRO A 60 -2.21 10.58 9.19
C PRO A 60 -3.67 11.02 9.36
N ASP A 61 -4.16 11.90 8.48
CA ASP A 61 -5.53 12.45 8.54
C ASP A 61 -6.53 11.75 7.60
N ALA A 62 -6.10 10.69 6.92
CA ALA A 62 -6.94 9.95 5.98
C ALA A 62 -7.50 8.66 6.60
N ARG A 63 -8.62 8.21 6.07
CA ARG A 63 -9.08 6.84 6.30
C ARG A 63 -8.36 5.92 5.33
N VAL A 64 -7.53 5.02 5.87
CA VAL A 64 -6.81 4.00 5.10
C VAL A 64 -7.49 2.64 5.29
N VAL A 65 -7.87 1.99 4.19
CA VAL A 65 -8.44 0.64 4.16
C VAL A 65 -7.59 -0.23 3.26
N VAL A 66 -6.98 -1.29 3.80
CA VAL A 66 -6.15 -2.23 3.04
C VAL A 66 -6.76 -3.62 3.06
N ARG A 67 -6.79 -4.29 1.91
CA ARG A 67 -7.34 -5.65 1.75
C ARG A 67 -6.32 -6.55 1.05
N GLY A 68 -6.10 -7.72 1.60
CA GLY A 68 -5.35 -8.80 0.96
C GLY A 68 -6.29 -9.87 0.43
N HIS A 69 -6.05 -10.39 -0.78
CA HIS A 69 -6.79 -11.53 -1.33
C HIS A 69 -5.90 -12.41 -2.21
N ALA A 70 -6.09 -13.73 -2.08
CA ALA A 70 -5.40 -14.71 -2.92
C ALA A 70 -6.17 -14.91 -4.23
N ALA A 71 -5.59 -14.51 -5.36
CA ALA A 71 -6.14 -14.70 -6.70
C ALA A 71 -4.98 -14.66 -7.71
N GLU A 72 -4.62 -15.82 -8.28
CA GLU A 72 -3.47 -15.97 -9.21
C GLU A 72 -2.16 -15.38 -8.66
N GLY A 73 -1.99 -15.43 -7.34
CA GLY A 73 -0.97 -14.72 -6.60
C GLY A 73 -1.54 -14.18 -5.28
N TYR A 74 -0.88 -13.18 -4.70
CA TYR A 74 -1.38 -12.44 -3.54
C TYR A 74 -1.53 -10.96 -3.88
N ASN A 75 -2.77 -10.47 -3.88
CA ASN A 75 -3.10 -9.09 -4.22
C ASN A 75 -3.40 -8.30 -2.97
N ILE A 76 -2.75 -7.14 -2.84
CA ILE A 76 -2.96 -6.18 -1.77
C ILE A 76 -3.51 -4.92 -2.41
N THR A 77 -4.71 -4.50 -2.02
CA THR A 77 -5.30 -3.24 -2.46
C THR A 77 -5.46 -2.29 -1.29
N ALA A 78 -5.26 -1.01 -1.52
CA ALA A 78 -5.44 0.03 -0.52
C ALA A 78 -6.29 1.17 -1.08
N GLN A 79 -7.25 1.62 -0.29
CA GLN A 79 -8.02 2.83 -0.53
C GLN A 79 -7.73 3.83 0.58
N VAL A 80 -7.35 5.03 0.19
CA VAL A 80 -7.07 6.17 1.08
C VAL A 80 -8.07 7.26 0.78
N GLU A 81 -8.95 7.54 1.73
CA GLU A 81 -9.92 8.61 1.65
C GLU A 81 -9.46 9.77 2.52
N ARG A 82 -9.08 10.88 1.90
CA ARG A 82 -8.70 12.09 2.63
C ARG A 82 -9.98 12.71 3.18
N ARG A 83 -9.99 13.02 4.48
CA ARG A 83 -11.07 13.80 5.05
C ARG A 83 -11.06 15.17 4.37
N ARG A 84 -12.16 15.53 3.72
CA ARG A 84 -12.37 16.94 3.37
C ARG A 84 -12.43 17.70 4.68
N SER A 85 -11.46 18.56 4.93
CA SER A 85 -11.60 19.60 5.95
C SER A 85 -12.87 20.37 5.61
N ALA A 86 -13.88 20.24 6.47
CA ALA A 86 -15.11 21.01 6.38
C ALA A 86 -14.84 22.48 6.71
#